data_AF-A0A2P5DUR3-F1
#
_entry.id   AF-A0A2P5DUR3-F1
#
_cell.length_a   1.000
_cell.length_b   1.000
_cell.length_c   1.000
_cell.angle_alpha   90.00
_cell.angle_beta   90.00
_cell.angle_gamma   90.00
#
_symmetry.space_group_name_H-M   'P 1'
#
loop_
_entity.id
_entity.type
_entity.pdbx_description
1 polymer ?
#
loop_
_entity_poly.entity_id
_entity_poly.type
_entity_poly.pdbx_seq_one_letter_code
_entity_poly.pdbx_strand_id
1 'polypeptide(L)'
;SNFSNSSYIGYVVNGVKFLVDKRDSKRNTQNYGVRVPGSDGNYFYGILEQVLELSYIKGCNVVLFRCRWFDTISRTLYNASFWPALISNISF
;
A
#
# COMPACT_ATOMS: atom_id res chain seq x y z
N SER A 1 23.79 4.59 0.47
CA SER A 1 22.72 5.50 0.93
C SER A 1 22.42 5.20 2.39
N ASN A 2 22.35 6.23 3.24
CA ASN A 2 22.21 6.06 4.69
C ASN A 2 20.73 5.95 5.10
N PHE A 3 20.11 4.81 4.81
CA PHE A 3 18.78 4.46 5.29
C PHE A 3 18.74 2.98 5.67
N SER A 4 17.93 2.62 6.65
CA SER A 4 17.57 1.22 6.92
C SER A 4 16.19 0.90 6.34
N ASN A 5 15.98 -0.35 5.96
CA ASN A 5 14.69 -0.83 5.46
C ASN A 5 14.11 -1.89 6.38
N SER A 6 12.78 -1.94 6.48
CA SER A 6 12.04 -2.96 7.22
C SER A 6 10.79 -3.34 6.46
N SER A 7 10.52 -4.64 6.33
CA SER A 7 9.36 -5.16 5.59
C SER A 7 8.35 -5.74 6.56
N TYR A 8 7.08 -5.35 6.40
CA TYR A 8 5.98 -5.82 7.23
C TYR A 8 4.90 -6.54 6.41
N ILE A 9 4.21 -7.44 7.09
CA ILE A 9 3.09 -8.23 6.57
C ILE A 9 1.73 -7.56 6.77
N GLY A 10 1.74 -6.30 7.18
CA GLY A 10 0.55 -5.50 7.42
C GLY A 10 0.87 -4.16 8.07
N TYR A 11 -0.09 -3.25 8.07
CA TYR A 11 0.05 -1.91 8.62
C TYR A 11 -1.29 -1.41 9.17
N VAL A 12 -1.25 -0.53 10.18
CA VAL A 12 -2.45 0.06 10.77
C VAL A 12 -2.57 1.50 10.29
N VAL A 13 -3.69 1.82 9.65
CA VAL A 13 -4.03 3.19 9.24
C VAL A 13 -5.37 3.54 9.85
N ASN A 14 -5.43 4.64 10.60
CA ASN A 14 -6.66 5.13 11.24
C ASN A 14 -7.40 4.07 12.07
N GLY A 15 -6.66 3.21 12.78
CA GLY A 15 -7.21 2.14 13.62
C GLY A 15 -7.62 0.86 12.87
N VAL A 16 -7.53 0.83 11.54
CA VAL A 16 -7.83 -0.36 10.73
C VAL A 16 -6.53 -1.07 10.34
N LYS A 17 -6.49 -2.39 10.56
CA LYS A 17 -5.33 -3.24 10.25
C LYS A 17 -5.49 -3.90 8.89
N PHE A 18 -4.55 -3.59 8.00
CA PHE A 18 -4.42 -4.18 6.68
C PHE A 18 -3.32 -5.24 6.69
N LEU A 19 -3.56 -6.36 6.00
CA LEU A 19 -2.61 -7.46 5.90
C LEU A 19 -2.27 -7.69 4.43
N VAL A 20 -1.06 -8.18 4.16
CA VAL A 20 -0.69 -8.58 2.80
C VAL A 20 -1.55 -9.77 2.35
N ASP A 21 -1.96 -9.78 1.08
CA ASP A 21 -2.85 -10.76 0.44
C ASP A 21 -2.52 -12.23 0.79
N LYS A 22 -1.22 -12.59 0.73
CA LYS A 22 -0.73 -13.94 1.07
C LYS A 22 -1.08 -14.41 2.49
N ARG A 23 -1.24 -13.48 3.43
CA ARG A 23 -1.62 -13.79 4.82
C ARG A 23 -3.12 -13.68 5.06
N ASP A 24 -3.78 -12.78 4.33
CA ASP A 24 -5.18 -12.44 4.54
C ASP A 24 -6.17 -13.39 3.85
N SER A 25 -5.75 -14.06 2.77
CA SER A 25 -6.50 -15.13 2.09
C SER A 25 -6.93 -16.30 2.98
N LYS A 26 -6.42 -16.40 4.21
CA LYS A 26 -6.78 -17.42 5.22
C LYS A 26 -7.73 -16.90 6.31
N ARG A 27 -8.25 -15.67 6.23
CA ARG A 27 -9.11 -15.04 7.25
C ARG A 27 -10.50 -14.69 6.68
N ASN A 28 -11.50 -14.63 7.56
CA ASN A 28 -12.89 -14.30 7.18
C ASN A 28 -13.10 -12.85 6.71
N THR A 29 -12.22 -11.93 7.08
CA THR A 29 -12.29 -10.51 6.69
C THR A 29 -11.12 -10.18 5.78
N GLN A 30 -11.41 -9.74 4.56
CA GLN A 30 -10.41 -9.35 3.57
C GLN A 30 -10.10 -7.85 3.69
N ASN A 31 -8.97 -7.51 4.31
CA ASN A 31 -8.45 -6.16 4.48
C ASN A 31 -7.11 -5.98 3.73
N TYR A 32 -7.03 -6.51 2.50
CA TYR A 32 -5.87 -6.31 1.61
C TYR A 32 -6.16 -5.35 0.45
N GLY A 33 -7.42 -4.91 0.29
CA GLY A 33 -7.78 -3.92 -0.73
C GLY A 33 -7.26 -2.53 -0.38
N VAL A 34 -6.86 -1.77 -1.40
CA VAL A 34 -6.38 -0.39 -1.30
C VAL A 34 -7.12 0.46 -2.32
N ARG A 35 -7.60 1.65 -1.90
CA ARG A 35 -8.13 2.68 -2.79
C ARG A 35 -7.34 3.97 -2.62
N VAL A 36 -6.94 4.59 -3.73
CA VAL A 36 -6.18 5.86 -3.74
C VAL A 36 -6.87 6.86 -4.66
N PRO A 37 -7.11 8.11 -4.21
CA PRO A 37 -7.57 9.16 -5.10
C PRO A 37 -6.47 9.56 -6.09
N GLY A 38 -6.83 9.58 -7.37
CA GLY A 38 -5.99 10.05 -8.47
C GLY A 38 -6.05 11.56 -8.64
N SER A 39 -5.00 12.13 -9.24
CA SER A 39 -4.96 13.56 -9.59
C SER A 39 -5.94 13.93 -10.71
N ASP A 40 -6.44 12.95 -11.45
CA ASP A 40 -7.46 13.05 -12.49
C ASP A 40 -8.90 12.98 -11.93
N GLY A 41 -9.06 12.89 -10.61
CA GLY A 41 -10.35 12.75 -9.95
C GLY A 41 -10.92 11.33 -9.96
N ASN A 42 -10.20 10.36 -10.57
CA ASN A 42 -10.57 8.95 -10.53
C ASN A 42 -10.01 8.27 -9.28
N TYR A 43 -10.49 7.06 -9.00
CA TYR A 43 -9.93 6.22 -7.94
C TYR A 43 -9.14 5.07 -8.53
N PHE A 44 -7.95 4.85 -7.99
CA PHE A 44 -7.14 3.67 -8.26
C PHE A 44 -7.43 2.61 -7.20
N TYR A 45 -7.55 1.37 -7.63
CA TYR A 45 -7.80 0.22 -6.76
C TYR A 45 -6.65 -0.76 -6.87
N GLY A 46 -6.25 -1.35 -5.75
CA GLY A 46 -5.17 -2.32 -5.74
C GLY A 46 -5.24 -3.31 -4.59
N ILE A 47 -4.35 -4.29 -4.62
CA ILE A 47 -4.17 -5.34 -3.63
C ILE A 47 -2.82 -5.15 -2.97
N LEU A 48 -2.81 -5.01 -1.65
CA LEU A 48 -1.59 -4.85 -0.86
C LEU A 48 -0.77 -6.14 -0.85
N GLU A 49 0.45 -6.05 -1.35
CA GLU A 49 1.38 -7.18 -1.38
C GLU A 49 2.53 -7.05 -0.38
N GLN A 50 2.94 -5.83 -0.05
CA GLN A 50 4.05 -5.58 0.86
C GLN A 50 3.97 -4.18 1.47
N VAL A 51 4.38 -4.05 2.72
CA VAL A 51 4.62 -2.76 3.38
C VAL A 51 6.11 -2.64 3.66
N LEU A 52 6.72 -1.53 3.24
CA LEU A 52 8.13 -1.24 3.43
C LEU A 52 8.28 0.07 4.20
N GLU A 53 8.96 0.06 5.34
CA GLU A 53 9.34 1.26 6.07
C GLU A 53 10.81 1.59 5.76
N LEU A 54 11.05 2.83 5.38
CA LEU A 54 12.37 3.40 5.16
C LEU A 54 12.63 4.39 6.29
N SER A 55 13.68 4.13 7.08
CA SER A 55 14.15 5.05 8.11
C SER A 55 15.35 5.82 7.59
N TYR A 56 15.17 7.12 7.39
CA TYR A 56 16.22 8.05 7.01
C TYR A 56 16.93 8.63 8.24
N ILE A 57 18.13 9.17 8.03
CA ILE A 57 18.86 9.91 9.07
C ILE A 57 17.95 11.00 9.66
N LYS A 58 18.03 11.21 10.98
CA LYS A 58 17.26 12.19 11.76
C LYS A 58 15.81 11.80 12.07
N GLY A 59 15.47 10.52 12.00
CA GLY A 59 14.18 10.02 12.47
C GLY A 59 13.01 10.25 11.49
N CYS A 60 13.33 10.57 10.23
CA CYS A 60 12.32 10.66 9.18
C CYS A 60 11.99 9.24 8.69
N ASN A 61 10.84 8.69 9.08
CA ASN A 61 10.35 7.42 8.58
C ASN A 61 9.33 7.64 7.46
N VAL A 62 9.44 6.84 6.39
CA VAL A 62 8.49 6.81 5.28
C VAL A 62 7.99 5.39 5.12
N VAL A 63 6.67 5.21 5.09
CA VAL A 63 6.03 3.92 4.84
C VAL A 63 5.56 3.87 3.38
N LEU A 64 5.93 2.80 2.70
CA LEU A 64 5.63 2.53 1.31
C LEU A 64 4.76 1.28 1.21
N PHE A 65 3.74 1.34 0.35
CA PHE A 65 2.84 0.22 0.07
C PHE A 65 3.09 -0.28 -1.36
N ARG A 66 3.49 -1.55 -1.48
CA ARG A 66 3.59 -2.24 -2.77
C ARG A 66 2.26 -2.90 -3.06
N CYS A 67 1.64 -2.54 -4.17
CA CYS A 67 0.32 -3.04 -4.54
C CYS A 67 0.32 -3.63 -5.96
N ARG A 68 -0.55 -4.62 -6.18
CA ARG A 68 -1.03 -4.97 -7.52
C ARG A 68 -2.20 -4.08 -7.86
N TRP A 69 -2.07 -3.25 -8.88
CA TRP A 69 -3.09 -2.28 -9.25
C TRP A 69 -4.03 -2.86 -10.30
N PHE A 70 -5.30 -2.46 -10.22
CA PHE A 70 -6.32 -2.83 -11.17
C PHE A 70 -6.32 -1.84 -12.34
N ASP A 71 -6.12 -2.35 -13.55
CA ASP A 71 -6.30 -1.62 -14.79
C ASP A 71 -7.75 -1.71 -15.23
N THR A 72 -8.43 -0.57 -15.29
CA THR A 72 -9.85 -0.49 -15.68
C THR A 72 -10.06 -0.72 -17.17
N ILE A 73 -9.05 -0.50 -18.02
CA ILE A 73 -9.12 -0.67 -19.48
C ILE A 73 -8.99 -2.15 -19.82
N SER A 74 -7.91 -2.80 -19.38
CA SER A 74 -7.68 -4.21 -19.64
C SER A 74 -8.46 -5.14 -18.70
N ARG A 75 -9.01 -4.61 -17.59
CA ARG A 75 -9.64 -5.38 -16.50
C ARG A 75 -8.70 -6.41 -15.87
N THR A 76 -7.41 -6.11 -15.80
CA THR A 76 -6.39 -7.01 -15.24
C THR A 76 -5.61 -6.36 -14.10
N LEU A 77 -4.95 -7.19 -13.28
CA LEU A 77 -4.06 -6.73 -12.22
C LEU A 77 -2.62 -6.67 -12.73
N TYR A 78 -1.94 -5.55 -12.49
CA TYR A 78 -0.52 -5.38 -12.85
C TYR A 78 0.31 -4.96 -11.64
N ASN A 79 1.58 -5.37 -11.65
CA ASN A 79 2.54 -4.98 -10.63
C ASN A 79 3.05 -3.57 -10.96
N ALA A 80 2.70 -2.58 -10.14
CA ALA A 80 3.33 -1.27 -10.23
C ALA A 80 3.65 -0.73 -8.83
N SER A 81 4.88 -0.25 -8.67
CA SER A 81 5.30 0.49 -7.48
C SER A 81 4.88 1.94 -7.66
N PHE A 82 3.81 2.37 -6.99
CA PHE A 82 3.43 3.78 -6.97
C PHE A 82 4.31 4.52 -5.95
N TRP A 83 4.87 5.67 -6.35
CA TRP A 83 5.64 6.56 -5.48
C TRP A 83 4.86 7.85 -5.24
N PRO A 84 3.97 7.89 -4.26
CA PRO A 84 3.37 9.14 -3.87
C PRO A 84 4.21 9.74 -2.75
N ALA A 85 4.82 10.88 -3.02
CA ALA A 85 5.31 11.75 -1.97
C ALA A 85 4.14 12.08 -1.03
N LEU A 86 4.27 11.72 0.25
CA LEU A 86 3.34 12.01 1.35
C LEU A 86 1.84 11.82 1.02
N ILE A 87 1.28 10.63 1.23
CA ILE A 87 -0.19 10.48 1.22
C ILE A 87 -0.74 10.53 2.64
N SER A 88 -1.35 11.66 3.00
CA SER A 88 -2.24 11.79 4.15
C SER A 88 -3.66 11.23 3.91
N ASN A 89 -3.97 10.83 2.67
CA ASN A 89 -5.32 10.47 2.22
C ASN A 89 -5.38 9.11 1.47
N ILE A 90 -4.81 8.04 2.03
CA ILE A 90 -5.17 6.68 1.58
C ILE A 90 -6.42 6.29 2.36
N SER A 91 -7.57 6.31 1.70
CA SER A 91 -8.79 5.70 2.19
C SER A 91 -8.84 4.28 1.63
N PHE A 92 -8.54 3.28 2.45
CA PHE A 92 -8.61 1.86 2.08
C PHE A 92 -10.05 1.38 2.02
#